data_AF-A0A4T0VAS0-F1
#
_entry.id   AF-A0A4T0VAS0-F1
#
_cell.length_a   1.000
_cell.length_b   1.000
_cell.length_c   1.000
_cell.angle_alpha   90.00
_cell.angle_beta   90.00
_cell.angle_gamma   90.00
#
_symmetry.space_group_name_H-M   'P 1'
#
loop_
_entity.id
_entity.type
_entity.pdbx_description
1 polymer ?
#
loop_
_entity_poly.entity_id
_entity_poly.type
_entity_poly.pdbx_seq_one_letter_code
_entity_poly.pdbx_strand_id
1 'polypeptide(L)'
;MEILSIKAPGACAHCRQPFERPPARVGRMRVYCSDRCRRAAWDARARPGSDGVRVVMVERVVVEAVDLNECSRRVAESPVACRNVLRALQDLAEAGRLDSDPKWERAYKAFLDLRATLEPKPRGWR
;
A
#
# COMPACT_ATOMS: atom_id res chain seq x y z
N MET A 1 27.16 -14.91 22.49
CA MET A 1 26.90 -15.04 21.04
C MET A 1 27.00 -16.51 20.69
N GLU A 2 25.87 -17.20 20.57
CA GLU A 2 25.84 -18.58 20.08
C GLU A 2 26.03 -18.54 18.56
N ILE A 3 27.16 -19.06 18.09
CA ILE A 3 27.40 -19.23 16.65
C ILE A 3 26.58 -20.44 16.21
N LEU A 4 25.49 -20.20 15.47
CA LEU A 4 24.72 -21.25 14.82
C LEU A 4 25.63 -21.95 13.78
N SER A 5 26.21 -23.07 14.16
CA SER A 5 26.98 -23.93 13.27
C SER A 5 26.03 -24.65 12.32
N ILE A 6 25.86 -24.09 11.11
CA ILE A 6 25.02 -24.69 10.07
C ILE A 6 25.75 -25.93 9.54
N LYS A 7 25.29 -27.12 9.95
CA LYS A 7 25.81 -28.39 9.42
C LYS A 7 25.46 -28.51 7.93
N ALA A 8 26.45 -28.89 7.14
CA ALA A 8 26.22 -29.08 5.71
C ALA A 8 25.37 -30.32 5.43
N PRO A 9 24.48 -30.25 4.42
CA PRO A 9 23.67 -31.40 4.06
C PRO A 9 24.61 -32.52 3.58
N GLY A 10 24.52 -33.69 4.23
CA GLY A 10 25.30 -34.87 3.85
C GLY A 10 24.70 -35.64 2.67
N ALA A 11 23.47 -35.31 2.27
CA ALA A 11 22.72 -36.01 1.23
C ALA A 11 21.91 -35.04 0.36
N CYS A 12 21.55 -35.49 -0.83
CA CYS A 12 20.73 -34.73 -1.76
C CYS A 12 19.31 -34.51 -1.24
N ALA A 13 18.83 -33.26 -1.28
CA ALA A 13 17.48 -32.91 -0.86
C ALA A 13 16.34 -33.52 -1.73
N HIS A 14 16.67 -34.14 -2.87
CA HIS A 14 15.69 -34.78 -3.75
C HIS A 14 15.74 -36.32 -3.65
N CYS A 15 16.85 -36.93 -4.10
CA CYS A 15 16.97 -38.40 -4.15
C CYS A 15 17.49 -39.04 -2.85
N ARG A 16 17.85 -38.22 -1.84
CA ARG A 16 18.39 -38.64 -0.54
C ARG A 16 19.68 -39.46 -0.57
N GLN A 17 20.30 -39.61 -1.74
CA GLN A 17 21.62 -40.25 -1.86
C GLN A 17 22.69 -39.38 -1.20
N PRO A 18 23.67 -39.99 -0.51
CA PRO A 18 24.79 -39.27 0.07
C PRO A 18 25.62 -38.60 -1.02
N PHE A 19 26.23 -37.46 -0.71
CA PHE A 19 27.18 -36.86 -1.65
C PHE A 19 28.46 -37.68 -1.72
N GLU A 20 28.91 -38.03 -2.93
CA GLU A 20 30.17 -38.76 -3.17
C GLU A 20 31.40 -38.04 -2.59
N ARG A 21 31.32 -36.71 -2.48
CA ARG A 21 32.33 -35.89 -1.81
C ARG A 21 31.63 -35.02 -0.76
N PRO A 22 32.21 -34.86 0.44
CA PRO A 22 31.70 -33.93 1.43
C PRO A 22 31.52 -32.54 0.81
N PRO A 23 30.39 -31.86 1.05
CA PRO A 23 30.20 -30.50 0.56
C PRO A 23 31.34 -29.60 1.09
N ALA A 24 31.81 -28.68 0.24
CA ALA A 24 32.88 -27.76 0.60
C ALA A 24 32.50 -27.00 1.88
N ARG A 25 33.47 -26.84 2.79
CA ARG A 25 33.31 -26.08 4.04
C ARG A 25 33.22 -24.56 3.81
N VAL A 26 33.59 -24.11 2.61
CA VAL A 26 33.60 -22.71 2.18
C VAL A 26 32.87 -22.57 0.84
N GLY A 27 32.12 -21.48 0.68
CA GLY A 27 31.32 -21.20 -0.51
C GLY A 27 29.88 -21.77 -0.45
N ARG A 28 29.19 -21.76 -1.60
CA ARG A 28 27.78 -22.18 -1.67
C ARG A 28 27.66 -23.69 -1.43
N MET A 29 27.00 -24.06 -0.35
CA MET A 29 26.76 -25.45 0.01
C MET A 29 25.91 -26.15 -1.04
N ARG A 30 26.29 -27.38 -1.39
CA ARG A 30 25.59 -28.18 -2.39
C ARG A 30 24.35 -28.83 -1.76
N VAL A 31 23.17 -28.48 -2.28
CA VAL A 31 21.87 -29.01 -1.80
C VAL A 31 21.41 -30.22 -2.65
N TYR A 32 21.86 -30.31 -3.91
CA TYR A 32 21.44 -31.36 -4.85
C TYR A 32 22.65 -32.07 -5.47
N CYS A 33 22.56 -33.40 -5.65
CA CYS A 33 23.65 -34.19 -6.23
C CYS A 33 23.82 -33.94 -7.73
N SER A 34 22.83 -33.36 -8.42
CA SER A 34 22.91 -33.03 -9.83
C SER A 34 21.88 -31.97 -10.21
N ASP A 35 22.10 -31.33 -11.36
CA ASP A 35 21.12 -30.44 -11.97
C ASP A 35 19.79 -31.14 -12.28
N ARG A 36 19.83 -32.45 -12.59
CA ARG A 36 18.63 -33.28 -12.75
C ARG A 36 17.81 -33.34 -11.46
N CYS A 37 18.45 -33.60 -10.32
CA CYS A 37 17.77 -33.61 -9.02
C CYS A 37 17.28 -32.22 -8.61
N ARG A 38 18.01 -31.16 -8.96
CA ARG A 38 17.57 -29.77 -8.73
C ARG A 38 16.29 -29.47 -9.50
N ARG A 39 16.24 -29.82 -10.79
CA ARG A 39 15.05 -29.62 -11.65
C ARG A 39 13.87 -30.45 -11.15
N ALA A 40 14.07 -31.74 -10.89
CA ALA A 40 12.99 -32.61 -10.39
C ALA A 40 12.42 -32.14 -9.04
N ALA A 41 13.25 -31.59 -8.14
CA ALA A 41 12.78 -30.97 -6.90
C ALA A 41 12.03 -29.66 -7.13
N TRP A 42 12.43 -28.86 -8.13
CA TRP A 42 11.67 -27.68 -8.54
C TRP A 42 10.30 -28.10 -9.11
N ASP A 43 10.27 -29.08 -10.01
CA ASP A 43 9.05 -29.58 -10.65
C ASP A 43 8.09 -30.13 -9.59
N ALA A 44 8.60 -30.85 -8.60
CA ALA A 44 7.81 -31.37 -7.49
C ALA A 44 7.12 -30.25 -6.67
N ARG A 45 7.77 -29.10 -6.47
CA ARG A 45 7.18 -27.94 -5.78
C ARG A 45 6.23 -27.13 -6.67
N ALA A 46 6.44 -27.16 -7.98
CA ALA A 46 5.59 -26.47 -8.93
C ALA A 46 4.25 -27.18 -9.15
N ARG A 47 4.15 -28.47 -8.81
CA ARG A 47 2.91 -29.26 -8.94
C ARG A 47 1.81 -28.73 -8.01
N PRO A 48 0.56 -28.58 -8.50
CA PRO A 48 -0.59 -28.28 -7.66
C PRO A 48 -0.76 -29.36 -6.58
N GLY A 49 -0.95 -28.96 -5.32
CA GLY A 49 -1.13 -29.89 -4.20
C GLY A 49 0.16 -30.44 -3.58
N SER A 50 1.34 -29.92 -3.94
CA SER A 50 2.57 -30.19 -3.20
C SER A 50 2.64 -29.36 -1.91
N ASP A 51 3.41 -29.82 -0.91
CA ASP A 51 3.71 -29.09 0.34
C ASP A 51 4.48 -27.76 0.12
N GLY A 52 4.65 -27.34 -1.14
CA GLY A 52 5.21 -26.04 -1.48
C GLY A 52 4.27 -24.93 -1.03
N VAL A 53 4.72 -24.14 -0.05
CA VAL A 53 4.02 -22.91 0.34
C VAL A 53 4.06 -21.94 -0.84
N ARG A 54 2.94 -21.81 -1.56
CA ARG A 54 2.76 -20.79 -2.60
C ARG A 54 2.66 -19.44 -1.90
N VAL A 55 3.73 -18.66 -1.93
CA VAL A 55 3.72 -17.27 -1.45
C VAL A 55 2.90 -16.46 -2.44
N VAL A 56 1.63 -16.21 -2.09
CA VAL A 56 0.77 -15.27 -2.82
C VAL A 56 1.05 -13.89 -2.25
N MET A 57 1.53 -12.99 -3.09
CA MET A 57 1.69 -11.58 -2.71
C MET A 57 0.29 -10.97 -2.61
N VAL A 58 -0.14 -10.66 -1.39
CA VAL A 58 -1.39 -9.94 -1.14
C VAL A 58 -1.02 -8.48 -0.90
N GLU A 59 -1.51 -7.57 -1.74
CA GLU A 59 -1.43 -6.14 -1.47
C GLU A 59 -2.22 -5.84 -0.19
N ARG A 60 -1.49 -5.46 0.88
CA ARG A 60 -2.13 -4.98 2.11
C ARG A 60 -2.49 -3.51 1.89
N VAL A 61 -3.77 -3.24 1.66
CA VAL A 61 -4.29 -1.88 1.73
C VAL A 61 -4.32 -1.48 3.20
N VAL A 62 -3.35 -0.66 3.62
CA VAL A 62 -3.38 0.01 4.92
C VAL A 62 -4.25 1.26 4.75
N VAL A 63 -5.44 1.24 5.33
CA VAL A 63 -6.28 2.45 5.43
C VAL A 63 -5.81 3.20 6.67
N GLU A 64 -5.02 4.25 6.48
CA GLU A 64 -4.72 5.19 7.55
C GLU A 64 -5.98 6.02 7.84
N ALA A 65 -6.49 5.92 9.07
CA ALA A 65 -7.59 6.74 9.52
C ALA A 65 -7.09 8.18 9.72
N VAL A 66 -7.39 9.06 8.77
CA VAL A 66 -7.05 10.48 8.85
C VAL A 66 -8.14 11.20 9.65
N ASP A 67 -7.75 11.93 10.69
CA ASP A 67 -8.66 12.80 11.43
C ASP A 67 -9.00 14.04 10.58
N LEU A 68 -10.25 14.08 10.10
CA LEU A 68 -10.75 15.18 9.27
C LEU A 68 -10.81 16.52 10.02
N ASN A 69 -10.99 16.49 11.35
CA ASN A 69 -10.99 17.72 12.14
C ASN A 69 -9.60 18.34 12.17
N GLU A 70 -8.57 17.50 12.36
CA GLU A 70 -7.18 17.95 12.32
C GLU A 70 -6.81 18.50 10.92
N CYS A 71 -7.26 17.84 9.85
CA CYS A 71 -7.08 18.37 8.50
C CYS A 71 -7.74 19.74 8.32
N SER A 72 -8.98 19.91 8.79
CA SER A 72 -9.71 21.18 8.69
C SER A 72 -9.00 22.31 9.44
N ARG A 73 -8.49 22.04 10.65
CA ARG A 73 -7.71 22.98 11.45
C ARG A 73 -6.43 23.41 10.73
N ARG A 74 -5.66 22.45 10.23
CA ARG A 74 -4.41 22.74 9.50
C ARG A 74 -4.65 23.53 8.21
N VAL A 75 -5.77 23.29 7.54
CA VAL A 75 -6.17 24.10 6.37
C VAL A 75 -6.46 25.53 6.81
N ALA A 76 -7.30 25.72 7.84
CA ALA A 76 -7.67 27.04 8.34
C ALA A 76 -6.47 27.87 8.84
N GLU A 77 -5.46 27.21 9.44
CA GLU A 77 -4.22 27.84 9.91
C GLU A 77 -3.25 28.21 8.77
N SER A 78 -3.47 27.72 7.55
CA SER A 78 -2.58 27.93 6.40
C SER A 78 -3.26 28.74 5.28
N PRO A 79 -2.88 30.02 5.06
CA PRO A 79 -3.44 30.82 3.98
C PRO A 79 -3.28 30.19 2.58
N VAL A 80 -2.18 29.48 2.36
CA VAL A 80 -1.92 28.79 1.09
C VAL A 80 -2.86 27.61 0.91
N ALA A 81 -3.10 26.82 1.96
CA ALA A 81 -4.03 25.70 1.89
C ALA A 81 -5.48 26.18 1.66
N CYS A 82 -5.91 27.22 2.39
CA CYS A 82 -7.21 27.86 2.18
C CYS A 82 -7.39 28.32 0.73
N ARG A 83 -6.41 29.02 0.15
CA ARG A 83 -6.46 29.46 -1.25
C ARG A 83 -6.58 28.29 -2.22
N ASN A 84 -5.86 27.20 -1.99
CA ASN A 84 -5.92 26.02 -2.84
C ASN A 84 -7.29 25.33 -2.78
N VAL A 85 -7.90 25.25 -1.58
CA VAL A 85 -9.27 24.73 -1.41
C VAL A 85 -10.29 25.60 -2.15
N LEU A 86 -10.20 26.93 -2.02
CA LEU A 86 -11.09 27.86 -2.72
C LEU A 86 -10.96 27.71 -4.24
N ARG A 87 -9.75 27.55 -4.76
CA ARG A 87 -9.51 27.30 -6.19
C ARG A 87 -10.14 25.99 -6.66
N ALA A 88 -10.00 24.92 -5.89
CA ALA A 88 -10.61 23.63 -6.22
C ALA A 88 -12.15 23.70 -6.22
N LEU A 89 -12.73 24.46 -5.28
CA LEU A 89 -14.18 24.71 -5.26
C LEU A 89 -14.63 25.53 -6.47
N GLN A 90 -13.84 26.53 -6.88
CA GLN A 90 -14.10 27.31 -8.10
C GLN A 90 -14.08 26.42 -9.35
N ASP A 91 -13.05 25.58 -9.50
CA ASP A 91 -12.94 24.65 -10.64
C ASP A 91 -14.14 23.69 -10.71
N LEU A 92 -14.65 23.22 -9.55
CA LEU A 92 -15.84 22.39 -9.45
C LEU A 92 -17.13 23.13 -9.82
N ALA A 93 -17.23 24.41 -9.43
CA ALA A 93 -18.36 25.26 -9.78
C ALA A 93 -18.38 25.58 -11.27
N GLU A 94 -17.23 25.91 -11.87
CA GLU A 94 -17.08 26.15 -13.31
C GLU A 94 -17.43 24.90 -14.13
N ALA A 95 -17.12 23.71 -13.61
CA ALA A 95 -17.50 22.45 -14.22
C ALA A 95 -18.99 22.09 -14.02
N GLY A 96 -19.79 22.88 -13.30
CA GLY A 96 -21.19 22.59 -12.99
C GLY A 96 -21.37 21.33 -12.14
N ARG A 97 -20.36 20.96 -11.35
CA ARG A 97 -20.34 19.73 -10.53
C ARG A 97 -20.63 20.01 -9.06
N LEU A 98 -20.46 21.25 -8.62
CA LEU A 98 -20.60 21.62 -7.21
C LEU A 98 -22.05 21.59 -6.73
N ASP A 99 -22.99 21.94 -7.62
CA ASP A 99 -24.43 21.99 -7.37
C ASP A 99 -25.18 20.72 -7.84
N SER A 100 -24.64 20.02 -8.85
CA SER A 100 -25.28 18.84 -9.44
C SER A 100 -24.93 17.50 -8.77
N ASP A 101 -23.76 17.39 -8.13
CA ASP A 101 -23.31 16.14 -7.50
C ASP A 101 -23.70 16.10 -6.01
N PRO A 102 -24.54 15.16 -5.57
CA PRO A 102 -25.03 15.07 -4.18
C PRO A 102 -23.92 15.01 -3.13
N LYS A 103 -22.73 14.53 -3.49
CA LYS A 103 -21.60 14.46 -2.56
C LYS A 103 -21.13 15.85 -2.09
N TRP A 104 -21.38 16.88 -2.90
CA TRP A 104 -20.95 18.26 -2.62
C TRP A 104 -22.03 19.12 -1.96
N GLU A 105 -23.25 18.60 -1.77
CA GLU A 105 -24.39 19.38 -1.26
C GLU A 105 -24.07 20.11 0.05
N ARG A 106 -23.40 19.43 0.99
CA ARG A 106 -23.00 20.03 2.28
C ARG A 106 -21.97 21.14 2.12
N ALA A 107 -20.98 20.94 1.24
CA ALA A 107 -19.95 21.94 0.97
C ALA A 107 -20.55 23.16 0.25
N TYR A 108 -21.48 22.92 -0.68
CA TYR A 108 -22.19 23.96 -1.40
C TYR A 108 -23.05 24.82 -0.46
N LYS A 109 -23.82 24.20 0.45
CA LYS A 109 -24.57 24.92 1.49
C LYS A 109 -23.67 25.79 2.36
N ALA A 110 -22.57 25.23 2.88
CA ALA A 110 -21.61 25.98 3.69
C ALA A 110 -20.98 27.16 2.93
N PHE A 111 -20.72 27.00 1.62
CA PHE A 111 -20.24 28.09 0.77
C PHE A 111 -21.27 29.22 0.61
N LEU A 112 -22.55 28.88 0.43
CA LEU A 112 -23.63 29.88 0.35
C LEU A 112 -23.77 30.67 1.66
N ASP A 113 -23.68 29.99 2.81
CA ASP A 113 -23.72 30.63 4.13
C ASP A 113 -22.52 31.58 4.34
N LEU A 114 -21.32 31.16 3.93
CA LEU A 114 -20.13 31.99 3.96
C LEU A 114 -20.31 33.23 3.07
N ARG A 115 -20.79 33.05 1.84
CA ARG A 115 -21.05 34.16 0.91
C ARG A 115 -22.05 35.15 1.50
N ALA A 116 -23.15 34.66 2.06
CA ALA A 116 -24.17 35.50 2.71
C ALA A 116 -23.63 36.28 3.91
N THR A 117 -22.61 35.75 4.59
CA THR A 117 -21.93 36.43 5.70
C THR A 117 -20.98 37.54 5.20
N LEU A 118 -20.31 37.32 4.07
CA LEU A 118 -19.36 38.26 3.48
C LEU A 118 -20.03 39.37 2.66
N GLU A 119 -21.19 39.09 2.07
CA GLU A 119 -21.98 40.08 1.35
C GLU A 119 -22.66 41.04 2.35
N PRO A 120 -22.41 42.36 2.26
CA PRO A 120 -23.04 43.31 3.17
C PRO A 120 -24.56 43.29 2.97
N LYS A 121 -25.31 42.96 4.02
CA LYS A 121 -26.77 43.08 4.01
C LYS A 121 -27.14 44.52 3.62
N PRO A 122 -27.99 44.76 2.60
CA PRO A 122 -28.34 46.11 2.20
C PRO A 122 -28.92 46.85 3.41
N ARG A 123 -28.24 47.93 3.80
CA ARG A 123 -28.71 48.84 4.86
C ARG A 123 -29.91 49.60 4.31
N GLY A 124 -31.09 49.06 4.50
CA GLY A 124 -32.32 49.80 4.24
C GLY A 124 -33.49 48.93 3.85
N TRP A 125 -34.15 48.32 4.83
CA TRP A 125 -35.60 48.19 4.83
C TRP A 125 -36.06 48.67 6.22
N ARG A 126 -36.69 49.85 6.24
CA ARG A 126 -37.53 50.33 7.33
C ARG A 126 -38.87 49.60 7.27
#